data_AF-A0A8J5STM7-F1
#
_entry.id   AF-A0A8J5STM7-F1
#
_cell.length_a   1.000
_cell.length_b   1.000
_cell.length_c   1.000
_cell.angle_alpha   90.00
_cell.angle_beta   90.00
_cell.angle_gamma   90.00
#
_symmetry.space_group_name_H-M   'P 1'
#
loop_
_entity.id
_entity.type
_entity.pdbx_description
1 polymer ?
#
loop_
_entity_poly.entity_id
_entity_poly.type
_entity_poly.pdbx_seq_one_letter_code
_entity_poly.pdbx_strand_id
1 'polypeptide(L)'
;MVRCHAPVQLAVHVLLRVRADNLYIRGYRSQAGRWWEFRGGAVIDGSTPLSFNDSYGGMERTANKEFGNVTLGKEELEKAVGQLAAAGNNDGSQQEKAKSLMIITAP
;
A
#
# COMPACT_ATOMS: atom_id res chain seq x y z
N MET A 1 -42.44 -10.34 13.35
CA MET A 1 -41.68 -9.47 12.44
C MET A 1 -40.21 -9.61 12.78
N VAL A 2 -39.44 -10.39 12.02
CA VAL A 2 -38.01 -10.62 12.28
C VAL A 2 -37.21 -9.58 11.49
N ARG A 3 -36.46 -8.71 12.17
CA ARG A 3 -35.51 -7.80 11.54
C ARG A 3 -34.18 -8.52 11.40
N CYS A 4 -33.82 -8.89 10.19
CA CYS A 4 -32.49 -9.41 9.87
C CYS A 4 -31.53 -8.23 9.72
N HIS A 5 -30.66 -8.00 10.70
CA HIS A 5 -29.46 -7.18 10.50
C HIS A 5 -28.35 -8.09 9.97
N ALA A 6 -28.09 -8.06 8.66
CA ALA A 6 -26.88 -8.63 8.10
C ALA A 6 -25.78 -7.56 8.17
N PRO A 7 -24.64 -7.82 8.81
CA PRO A 7 -23.50 -6.90 8.73
C PRO A 7 -23.01 -6.86 7.28
N VAL A 8 -23.00 -5.67 6.68
CA VAL A 8 -22.30 -5.42 5.42
C VAL A 8 -20.81 -5.35 5.75
N GLN A 9 -20.08 -6.44 5.55
CA GLN A 9 -18.62 -6.42 5.62
C GLN A 9 -18.10 -5.78 4.33
N LEU A 10 -17.72 -4.51 4.37
CA LEU A 10 -17.02 -3.88 3.26
C LEU A 10 -15.65 -4.53 3.11
N ALA A 11 -15.36 -5.10 1.93
CA ALA A 11 -14.06 -5.68 1.64
C ALA A 11 -12.98 -4.58 1.66
N VAL A 12 -11.95 -4.77 2.48
CA VAL A 12 -10.77 -3.90 2.53
C VAL A 12 -9.98 -4.09 1.24
N HIS A 13 -9.68 -2.98 0.55
CA HIS A 13 -9.00 -3.05 -0.74
C HIS A 13 -8.10 -1.83 -1.00
N VAL A 14 -7.15 -2.02 -1.90
CA VAL A 14 -6.30 -0.97 -2.47
C VAL A 14 -6.21 -1.17 -3.97
N LEU A 15 -6.06 -0.07 -4.73
CA LEU A 15 -5.82 -0.14 -6.17
C LEU A 15 -4.37 0.17 -6.46
N LEU A 16 -3.68 -0.71 -7.19
CA LEU A 16 -2.29 -0.50 -7.57
C LEU A 16 -2.22 0.17 -8.95
N ARG A 17 -1.33 1.16 -9.10
CA ARG A 17 -0.94 1.70 -10.40
C ARG A 17 0.35 1.02 -10.81
N VAL A 18 0.25 0.14 -11.79
CA VAL A 18 1.39 -0.63 -12.32
C VAL A 18 1.77 -0.10 -13.70
N ARG A 19 3.06 -0.03 -13.98
CA ARG A 19 3.60 0.28 -15.31
C ARG A 19 3.39 -0.89 -16.26
N ALA A 20 2.87 -0.61 -17.44
CA ALA A 20 2.64 -1.63 -18.47
C ALA A 20 3.94 -2.15 -19.12
N ASP A 21 5.01 -1.36 -19.11
CA ASP A 21 6.27 -1.68 -19.79
C ASP A 21 7.23 -2.55 -18.97
N ASN A 22 7.20 -2.44 -17.63
CA ASN A 22 8.13 -3.16 -16.77
C ASN A 22 7.50 -3.73 -15.48
N LEU A 23 6.17 -3.66 -15.33
CA LEU A 23 5.40 -4.16 -14.19
C LEU A 23 5.77 -3.55 -12.82
N TYR A 24 6.55 -2.46 -12.80
CA TYR A 24 6.83 -1.76 -11.54
C TYR A 24 5.61 -0.98 -11.05
N ILE A 25 5.35 -1.06 -9.75
CA ILE A 25 4.31 -0.28 -9.09
C ILE A 25 4.79 1.18 -8.99
N ARG A 26 3.95 2.12 -9.44
CA ARG A 26 4.17 3.56 -9.31
C ARG A 26 3.50 4.17 -8.09
N GLY A 27 2.43 3.55 -7.64
CA GLY A 27 1.66 4.07 -6.52
C GLY A 27 0.45 3.20 -6.24
N TYR A 28 -0.31 3.61 -5.24
CA TYR A 28 -1.55 2.95 -4.87
C TYR A 28 -2.63 3.96 -4.49
N ARG A 29 -3.88 3.55 -4.62
CA ARG A 29 -5.04 4.29 -4.13
C ARG A 29 -5.54 3.62 -2.85
N SER A 30 -5.63 4.40 -1.78
CA SER A 30 -6.24 3.94 -0.53
C SER A 30 -7.76 3.80 -0.70
N GLN A 31 -8.42 3.15 0.26
CA GLN A 31 -9.86 2.94 0.22
C GLN A 31 -10.65 4.25 0.33
N ALA A 32 -10.09 5.29 0.96
CA ALA A 32 -10.66 6.64 0.97
C ALA A 32 -10.50 7.39 -0.37
N GLY A 33 -9.91 6.74 -1.39
CA GLY A 33 -9.76 7.30 -2.73
C GLY A 33 -8.53 8.18 -2.93
N ARG A 34 -7.64 8.33 -1.94
CA ARG A 34 -6.41 9.11 -2.04
C ARG A 34 -5.33 8.32 -2.80
N TRP A 35 -4.71 8.96 -3.78
CA TRP A 35 -3.55 8.41 -4.48
C TRP A 35 -2.25 8.71 -3.73
N TRP A 36 -1.42 7.70 -3.59
CA TRP A 36 -0.06 7.79 -3.09
C TRP A 36 0.90 7.35 -4.20
N GLU A 37 1.94 8.13 -4.46
CA GLU A 37 2.90 7.86 -5.53
C GLU A 37 4.32 7.81 -4.98
N PHE A 38 5.15 6.88 -5.49
CA PHE A 38 6.56 6.83 -5.11
C PHE A 38 7.29 8.11 -5.49
N ARG A 39 8.23 8.53 -4.65
CA ARG A 39 9.03 9.73 -4.87
C ARG A 39 9.76 9.67 -6.21
N GLY A 40 9.64 10.73 -7.00
CA GLY A 40 10.24 10.82 -8.34
C GLY A 40 9.32 10.30 -9.46
N GLY A 41 8.16 9.73 -9.13
CA GLY A 41 7.04 9.60 -10.05
C GLY A 41 6.19 10.88 -10.05
N ALA A 42 5.73 11.30 -11.23
CA ALA A 42 4.74 12.35 -11.41
C ALA A 42 3.74 11.92 -12.50
N VAL A 43 3.27 10.68 -12.41
CA VAL A 43 2.42 10.03 -13.42
C VAL A 43 0.96 9.94 -12.95
N ILE A 44 0.69 10.21 -11.66
CA ILE A 44 -0.65 10.17 -11.08
C ILE A 44 -1.03 11.59 -10.67
N ASP A 45 -1.89 12.24 -11.45
CA ASP A 45 -2.35 13.60 -11.15
C ASP A 45 -3.00 13.70 -9.76
N GLY A 46 -2.58 14.70 -8.98
CA GLY A 46 -3.07 14.93 -7.63
C GLY A 46 -2.63 13.90 -6.59
N SER A 47 -1.61 13.10 -6.90
CA SER A 47 -1.06 12.13 -5.95
C SER A 47 -0.34 12.80 -4.77
N THR A 48 -0.37 12.12 -3.62
CA THR A 48 0.45 12.46 -2.46
C THR A 48 1.77 11.70 -2.56
N PRO A 49 2.93 12.38 -2.55
CA PRO A 49 4.21 11.70 -2.65
C PRO A 49 4.51 10.89 -1.38
N LEU A 50 5.00 9.67 -1.57
CA LEU A 50 5.70 8.91 -0.53
C LEU A 50 7.07 9.55 -0.28
N SER A 51 7.62 9.39 0.92
CA SER A 51 8.95 9.93 1.24
C SER A 51 10.10 9.14 0.58
N PHE A 52 9.78 8.00 -0.03
CA PHE A 52 10.70 7.03 -0.63
C PHE A 52 10.32 6.72 -2.08
N ASN A 53 11.32 6.25 -2.84
CA ASN A 53 11.15 5.83 -4.23
C ASN A 53 10.71 4.35 -4.33
N ASP A 54 10.53 3.87 -5.55
CA ASP A 54 10.09 2.51 -5.88
C ASP A 54 11.22 1.46 -5.85
N SER A 55 12.43 1.84 -5.44
CA SER A 55 13.52 0.90 -5.26
C SER A 55 13.38 0.12 -3.95
N TYR A 56 13.72 -1.17 -3.97
CA TYR A 56 13.74 -1.99 -2.74
C TYR A 56 14.61 -1.36 -1.66
N GLY A 57 15.82 -0.87 -1.98
CA GLY A 57 16.68 -0.21 -1.00
C GLY A 57 16.07 1.07 -0.39
N GLY A 58 15.29 1.83 -1.17
CA GLY A 58 14.54 2.99 -0.66
C GLY A 58 13.43 2.60 0.31
N MET A 59 12.73 1.50 0.00
CA MET A 59 11.71 0.93 0.88
C MET A 59 12.32 0.34 2.15
N GLU A 60 13.39 -0.46 2.06
CA GLU A 60 14.08 -1.07 3.19
C GLU A 60 14.59 -0.01 4.19
N ARG A 61 15.24 1.04 3.66
CA ARG A 61 15.75 2.15 4.47
C ARG A 61 14.63 2.88 5.21
N THR A 62 13.48 3.04 4.58
CA THR A 62 12.33 3.73 5.18
C THR A 62 11.57 2.83 6.15
N ALA A 63 11.43 1.54 5.82
CA ALA A 63 10.84 0.52 6.67
C ALA A 63 11.71 0.19 7.90
N ASN A 64 12.99 0.58 7.85
CA ASN A 64 14.04 0.14 8.77
C ASN A 64 14.06 -1.40 8.89
N LYS A 65 13.93 -2.07 7.74
CA LYS A 65 13.80 -3.52 7.66
C LYS A 65 14.30 -4.01 6.30
N GLU A 66 15.21 -4.97 6.33
CA GLU A 66 15.70 -5.65 5.13
C GLU A 66 14.60 -6.53 4.52
N PHE A 67 14.56 -6.59 3.20
CA PHE A 67 13.59 -7.35 2.43
C PHE A 67 13.65 -8.85 2.76
N GLY A 68 14.85 -9.41 2.91
CA GLY A 68 15.05 -10.81 3.30
C GLY A 68 14.50 -11.17 4.70
N ASN A 69 14.22 -10.17 5.54
CA ASN A 69 13.66 -10.36 6.88
C ASN A 69 12.15 -10.10 6.94
N VAL A 70 11.51 -9.78 5.80
CA VAL A 70 10.06 -9.59 5.71
C VAL A 70 9.38 -10.97 5.66
N THR A 71 8.53 -11.24 6.64
CA THR A 71 7.67 -12.42 6.63
C THR A 71 6.61 -12.25 5.55
N LEU A 72 6.58 -13.19 4.60
CA LEU A 72 5.56 -13.25 3.56
C LEU A 72 4.53 -14.33 3.91
N GLY A 73 3.27 -14.04 3.61
CA GLY A 73 2.17 -14.96 3.88
C GLY A 73 0.83 -14.25 3.70
N LYS A 74 -0.25 -15.03 3.62
CA LYS A 74 -1.60 -14.51 3.42
C LYS A 74 -1.97 -13.47 4.49
N GLU A 75 -1.71 -13.78 5.77
CA GLU A 75 -2.04 -12.88 6.88
C GLU A 75 -1.25 -11.56 6.81
N GLU A 76 0.03 -11.61 6.42
CA GLU A 76 0.85 -10.41 6.29
C GLU A 76 0.42 -9.56 5.10
N LEU A 77 -0.01 -10.19 4.01
CA LEU A 77 -0.60 -9.50 2.85
C LEU A 77 -1.92 -8.82 3.23
N GLU A 78 -2.80 -9.50 3.95
CA GLU A 78 -4.08 -8.93 4.43
C GLU A 78 -3.83 -7.73 5.36
N LYS A 79 -2.85 -7.83 6.27
CA LYS A 79 -2.44 -6.70 7.12
C LYS A 79 -1.86 -5.54 6.31
N ALA A 80 -1.00 -5.82 5.34
CA ALA A 80 -0.41 -4.80 4.48
C ALA A 80 -1.49 -4.05 3.67
N VAL A 81 -2.45 -4.78 3.09
CA VAL A 81 -3.61 -4.20 2.40
C VAL A 81 -4.44 -3.34 3.37
N GLY A 82 -4.68 -3.82 4.59
CA GLY A 82 -5.37 -3.04 5.63
C GLY A 82 -4.67 -1.73 5.98
N GLN A 83 -3.35 -1.76 6.16
CA GLN A 83 -2.57 -0.55 6.45
C GLN A 83 -2.61 0.46 5.30
N LEU A 84 -2.44 0.01 4.05
CA LEU A 84 -2.50 0.88 2.90
C LEU A 84 -3.92 1.41 2.62
N ALA A 85 -4.96 0.59 2.86
CA ALA A 85 -6.35 1.01 2.71
C ALA A 85 -6.72 2.14 3.68
N ALA A 86 -6.23 2.06 4.93
CA ALA A 86 -6.48 3.04 5.98
C ALA A 86 -5.71 4.37 5.80
N ALA A 87 -4.67 4.40 4.95
CA ALA A 87 -3.77 5.54 4.76
C ALA A 87 -4.44 6.84 4.26
N GLY A 88 -5.70 6.81 3.85
CA GLY A 88 -6.45 8.03 3.49
C GLY A 88 -7.24 8.66 4.65
N ASN A 89 -7.46 7.91 5.73
CA ASN A 89 -8.18 8.38 6.93
C ASN A 89 -7.23 8.78 8.05
N ASN A 90 -6.09 8.09 8.15
CA ASN A 90 -4.96 8.45 9.00
C ASN A 90 -3.71 8.44 8.12
N ASP A 91 -2.86 9.46 8.22
CA ASP A 91 -1.55 9.45 7.57
C ASP A 91 -0.64 8.48 8.33
N GLY A 92 -0.89 7.18 8.17
CA GLY A 92 -0.07 6.10 8.73
C GLY A 92 1.41 6.32 8.41
N SER A 93 2.29 5.81 9.26
CA SER A 93 3.71 6.15 9.18
C SER A 93 4.29 5.76 7.81
N GLN A 94 5.20 6.58 7.28
CA GLN A 94 5.89 6.26 6.02
C GLN A 94 6.64 4.92 6.13
N GLN A 95 7.09 4.57 7.34
CA GLN A 95 7.70 3.28 7.66
C GLN A 95 6.73 2.10 7.44
N GLU A 96 5.49 2.20 7.96
CA GLU A 96 4.45 1.17 7.77
C GLU A 96 4.02 1.05 6.30
N LYS A 97 3.92 2.19 5.59
CA LYS A 97 3.64 2.21 4.16
C LYS A 97 4.75 1.51 3.37
N ALA A 98 6.01 1.80 3.69
CA ALA A 98 7.16 1.15 3.06
C ALA A 98 7.15 -0.37 3.30
N LYS A 99 6.96 -0.79 4.56
CA LYS A 99 6.85 -2.22 4.90
C LYS A 99 5.70 -2.91 4.17
N SER A 100 4.53 -2.28 4.13
CA SER A 100 3.34 -2.85 3.45
C SER A 100 3.54 -2.95 1.95
N LEU A 101 4.17 -1.96 1.33
CA LEU A 101 4.52 -2.01 -0.09
C LEU A 101 5.56 -3.09 -0.39
N MET A 102 6.56 -3.28 0.46
CA MET A 102 7.51 -4.40 0.30
C MET A 102 6.83 -5.77 0.30
N ILE A 103 5.83 -5.98 1.18
CA ILE A 103 5.07 -7.23 1.25
C ILE A 103 4.25 -7.44 -0.04
N ILE A 104 3.65 -6.38 -0.58
CA ILE A 104 2.79 -6.44 -1.78
C ILE A 104 3.62 -6.58 -3.07
N THR A 105 4.80 -5.96 -3.12
CA THR A 105 5.67 -5.99 -4.31
C THR A 105 6.64 -7.17 -4.28
N ALA A 106 6.60 -8.01 -3.25
CA ALA A 106 7.49 -9.15 -3.14
C ALA A 106 7.25 -10.13 -4.30
N PRO A 107 8.31 -10.62 -4.97
CA PRO A 107 8.21 -11.63 -6.03
C PRO A 107 7.78 -13.00 -5.49
#